data_AF-A0AAF3EP51-F1
#
_entry.id   AF-A0AAF3EP51-F1
#
_cell.length_a   1.000
_cell.length_b   1.000
_cell.length_c   1.000
_cell.angle_alpha   90.00
_cell.angle_beta   90.00
_cell.angle_gamma   90.00
#
_symmetry.space_group_name_H-M   'P 1'
#
loop_
_entity.id
_entity.type
_entity.pdbx_description
1 polymer ?
#
loop_
_entity_poly.entity_id
_entity_poly.type
_entity_poly.pdbx_seq_one_letter_code
_entity_poly.pdbx_strand_id
1 'polypeptide(L)'
;MLQSLHSCKWSLWHAWNSLKVLKDAQPPPVVAGILQNFASTIATAKKTQKVQLNNADDVLKQLQEKDDINNAERSRLVAYFLQFRPEIVDGGKHMMEQAEALFLSKNQTVVWLCSQLPQHCLPETMVSVLAFLLSSFNSKLNPSSVLSFLSFCANSGNGLAFKKANDAQLNVLAQYLCAAVLVDTKFDELAVSIVVAVETSVGSRVLRPIIETCIREAGLGLALVKQEPIKRLISNVNERYPCLQVDMINGLALLSFVNWRADESDNKATQLLTGAFSAANPENAKKMVDQLETLLRVYPKIIERQIGMLSRLLAQLVSMNSRNVKERMSLVAFSIRVLYQLIPVAEQGTLEHIDALISVLISFAERHLLEKRQTINETILRTCLRYLDSHQTRAQALLSEHPETILKLCDGIADRYFVEQIQAAVRGARTN
;
A
#
# COMPACT_ATOMS: atom_id res chain seq x y z
N MET A 1 -26.89 -22.22 10.34
CA MET A 1 -25.50 -21.84 10.70
C MET A 1 -24.94 -22.56 11.94
N LEU A 2 -25.71 -23.39 12.67
CA LEU A 2 -25.19 -24.22 13.79
C LEU A 2 -24.70 -25.62 13.38
N GLN A 3 -24.81 -26.00 12.10
CA GLN A 3 -24.38 -27.32 11.60
C GLN A 3 -22.92 -27.36 11.10
N SER A 4 -22.29 -26.23 10.78
CA SER A 4 -20.88 -26.22 10.33
C SER A 4 -19.87 -26.31 11.49
N LEU A 5 -20.27 -25.94 12.72
CA LEU A 5 -19.42 -26.06 13.92
C LEU A 5 -19.33 -27.49 14.45
N HIS A 6 -20.34 -28.35 14.18
CA HIS A 6 -20.28 -29.77 14.51
C HIS A 6 -19.40 -30.58 13.54
N SER A 7 -19.23 -30.12 12.31
CA SER A 7 -18.40 -30.78 11.29
C SER A 7 -16.89 -30.72 11.59
N CYS A 8 -16.40 -29.62 12.19
CA CYS A 8 -14.99 -29.49 12.57
C CYS A 8 -14.60 -30.29 13.83
N LYS A 9 -15.56 -30.53 14.75
CA LYS A 9 -15.31 -31.41 15.92
C LYS A 9 -15.20 -32.88 15.52
N TRP A 10 -15.90 -33.30 14.46
CA TRP A 10 -15.85 -34.69 13.97
C TRP A 10 -14.58 -34.98 13.17
N SER A 11 -14.06 -34.03 12.40
CA SER A 11 -12.84 -34.22 11.59
C SER A 11 -11.56 -34.32 12.42
N LEU A 12 -11.44 -33.59 13.53
CA LEU A 12 -10.28 -33.67 14.44
C LEU A 12 -10.28 -34.94 15.29
N TRP A 13 -11.46 -35.42 15.72
CA TRP A 13 -11.57 -36.70 16.44
C TRP A 13 -11.27 -37.91 15.52
N HIS A 14 -11.70 -37.84 14.25
CA HIS A 14 -11.33 -38.85 13.25
C HIS A 14 -9.85 -38.78 12.87
N ALA A 15 -9.22 -37.61 12.79
CA ALA A 15 -7.78 -37.49 12.55
C ALA A 15 -6.95 -38.09 13.69
N TRP A 16 -7.40 -37.94 14.94
CA TRP A 16 -6.73 -38.51 16.13
C TRP A 16 -6.90 -40.04 16.22
N ASN A 17 -8.07 -40.57 15.88
CA ASN A 17 -8.28 -42.03 15.77
C ASN A 17 -7.56 -42.63 14.56
N SER A 18 -7.45 -41.91 13.44
CA SER A 18 -6.73 -42.38 12.23
C SER A 18 -5.23 -42.52 12.45
N LEU A 19 -4.61 -41.66 13.28
CA LEU A 19 -3.19 -41.76 13.66
C LEU A 19 -2.88 -42.96 14.56
N LYS A 20 -3.86 -43.45 15.35
CA LYS A 20 -3.76 -44.71 16.08
C LYS A 20 -3.98 -45.92 15.17
N VAL A 21 -4.93 -45.84 14.24
CA VAL A 21 -5.22 -46.92 13.27
C VAL A 21 -4.07 -47.11 12.25
N LEU A 22 -3.35 -46.04 11.89
CA LEU A 22 -2.21 -46.08 10.96
C LEU A 22 -0.94 -46.72 11.55
N LYS A 23 -0.87 -46.96 12.87
CA LYS A 23 0.24 -47.74 13.45
C LYS A 23 0.09 -49.25 13.25
N ASP A 24 -1.14 -49.73 13.05
CA ASP A 24 -1.46 -51.16 12.95
C ASP A 24 -1.85 -51.59 11.53
N ALA A 25 -1.96 -50.65 10.58
CA ALA A 25 -2.24 -50.95 9.19
C ALA A 25 -0.93 -51.18 8.41
N GLN A 26 -0.68 -52.42 7.97
CA GLN A 26 0.36 -52.67 6.98
C GLN A 26 -0.05 -52.04 5.64
N PRO A 27 0.75 -51.11 5.08
CA PRO A 27 0.43 -50.51 3.79
C PRO A 27 0.51 -51.55 2.67
N PRO A 28 -0.27 -51.40 1.58
CA PRO A 28 -0.22 -52.30 0.43
C PRO A 28 1.21 -52.42 -0.13
N PRO A 29 1.64 -53.57 -0.68
CA PRO A 29 3.02 -53.84 -1.07
C PRO A 29 3.62 -52.79 -2.03
N VAL A 30 2.78 -52.22 -2.89
CA VAL A 30 3.15 -51.17 -3.85
C VAL A 30 3.48 -49.85 -3.14
N VAL A 31 2.73 -49.49 -2.10
CA VAL A 31 2.96 -48.29 -1.28
C VAL A 31 4.15 -48.51 -0.36
N ALA A 32 4.35 -49.73 0.16
CA ALA A 32 5.52 -50.10 0.94
C ALA A 32 6.83 -50.00 0.13
N GLY A 33 6.82 -50.44 -1.14
CA GLY A 33 7.97 -50.31 -2.05
C GLY A 33 8.30 -48.86 -2.39
N ILE A 34 7.29 -48.01 -2.60
CA ILE A 34 7.49 -46.57 -2.82
C ILE A 34 8.04 -45.90 -1.55
N LEU A 35 7.49 -46.21 -0.37
CA LEU A 35 7.98 -45.69 0.91
C LEU A 35 9.40 -46.17 1.24
N GLN A 36 9.78 -47.40 0.88
CA GLN A 36 11.17 -47.88 1.02
C GLN A 36 12.15 -47.16 0.09
N ASN A 37 11.73 -46.79 -1.12
CA ASN A 37 12.55 -45.98 -2.02
C ASN A 37 12.74 -44.54 -1.51
N PHE A 38 11.74 -43.96 -0.84
CA PHE A 38 11.90 -42.68 -0.15
C PHE A 38 12.71 -42.79 1.16
N ALA A 39 12.58 -43.90 1.91
CA ALA A 39 13.33 -44.13 3.15
C ALA A 39 14.83 -44.42 2.91
N SER A 40 15.16 -45.14 1.84
CA SER A 40 16.56 -45.41 1.45
C SER A 40 17.30 -44.15 0.99
N THR A 41 16.57 -43.13 0.50
CA THR A 41 17.14 -41.82 0.15
C THR A 41 17.38 -40.92 1.37
N ILE A 42 16.75 -41.23 2.53
CA ILE A 42 16.92 -40.51 3.80
C ILE A 42 18.05 -41.13 4.66
N ALA A 43 18.59 -42.27 4.25
CA ALA A 43 19.55 -43.06 5.02
C ALA A 43 21.00 -42.54 4.98
N THR A 44 21.22 -41.23 5.13
CA THR A 44 22.47 -40.66 5.70
C THR A 44 22.21 -39.34 6.41
N ALA A 45 21.10 -39.19 7.14
CA ALA A 45 21.01 -38.15 8.16
C ALA A 45 21.82 -38.61 9.38
N LYS A 46 22.99 -37.98 9.60
CA LYS A 46 23.80 -38.14 10.83
C LYS A 46 22.87 -38.12 12.05
N LYS A 47 23.03 -39.06 12.97
CA LYS A 47 22.32 -39.11 14.26
C LYS A 47 22.45 -37.75 14.96
N THR A 48 21.48 -36.86 14.77
CA THR A 48 21.30 -35.68 15.60
C THR A 48 20.95 -36.21 16.98
N GLN A 49 21.78 -35.92 17.98
CA GLN A 49 21.47 -36.19 19.38
C GLN A 49 20.03 -35.74 19.64
N LYS A 50 19.16 -36.67 20.04
CA LYS A 50 17.84 -36.33 20.57
C LYS A 50 18.08 -35.51 21.83
N VAL A 51 18.09 -34.19 21.72
CA VAL A 51 18.01 -33.34 22.90
C VAL A 51 16.65 -33.64 23.52
N GLN A 52 16.65 -34.16 24.74
CA GLN A 52 15.43 -34.36 25.52
C GLN A 52 14.89 -32.97 25.86
N LEU A 53 13.77 -32.61 25.23
CA LEU A 53 13.03 -31.40 25.52
C LEU A 53 11.98 -31.78 26.56
N ASN A 54 12.21 -31.40 27.81
CA ASN A 54 11.42 -31.87 28.96
C ASN A 54 10.35 -30.86 29.40
N ASN A 55 10.49 -29.58 29.05
CA ASN A 55 9.52 -28.53 29.31
C ASN A 55 9.56 -27.44 28.22
N ALA A 56 8.57 -26.54 28.21
CA ALA A 56 8.49 -25.49 27.19
C ALA A 56 9.58 -24.42 27.31
N ASP A 57 10.15 -24.20 28.50
CA ASP A 57 11.22 -23.22 28.70
C ASP A 57 12.54 -23.72 28.10
N ASP A 58 12.81 -25.03 28.14
CA ASP A 58 13.93 -25.67 27.45
C ASP A 58 13.79 -25.55 25.93
N VAL A 59 12.56 -25.69 25.41
CA VAL A 59 12.25 -25.48 24.00
C VAL A 59 12.46 -24.02 23.62
N LEU A 60 11.95 -23.08 24.41
CA LEU A 60 12.11 -21.64 24.18
C LEU A 60 13.59 -21.24 24.22
N LYS A 61 14.35 -21.77 25.19
CA LYS A 61 15.79 -21.55 25.33
C LYS A 61 16.54 -22.08 24.11
N GLN A 62 16.20 -23.27 23.60
CA GLN A 62 16.78 -23.76 22.34
C GLN A 62 16.41 -22.92 21.12
N LEU A 63 15.18 -22.41 21.06
CA LEU A 63 14.74 -21.49 20.02
C LEU A 63 15.43 -20.12 20.13
N GLN A 64 15.87 -19.72 21.33
CA GLN A 64 16.57 -18.47 21.60
C GLN A 64 18.09 -18.56 21.41
N GLU A 65 18.70 -19.72 21.65
CA GLU A 65 20.16 -19.91 21.62
C GLU A 65 20.71 -20.38 20.27
N LYS A 66 19.89 -20.98 19.40
CA LYS A 66 20.32 -21.47 18.10
C LYS A 66 19.80 -20.57 16.97
N ASP A 67 20.71 -19.88 16.30
CA ASP A 67 20.39 -19.05 15.12
C ASP A 67 20.27 -19.88 13.82
N ASP A 68 21.03 -20.97 13.69
CA ASP A 68 21.08 -21.84 12.49
C ASP A 68 20.17 -23.10 12.60
N ILE A 69 18.90 -22.91 12.96
CA ILE A 69 17.93 -24.01 12.94
C ILE A 69 17.30 -24.11 11.55
N ASN A 70 17.36 -25.30 10.93
CA ASN A 70 16.66 -25.54 9.66
C ASN A 70 15.13 -25.44 9.83
N ASN A 71 14.40 -25.12 8.76
CA ASN A 71 12.96 -24.87 8.84
C ASN A 71 12.14 -26.06 9.39
N ALA A 72 12.53 -27.31 9.10
CA ALA A 72 11.81 -28.49 9.57
C ALA A 72 11.96 -28.70 11.08
N GLU A 73 13.17 -28.52 11.60
CA GLU A 73 13.47 -28.59 13.03
C GLU A 73 12.85 -27.42 13.78
N ARG A 74 12.83 -26.23 13.16
CA ARG A 74 12.15 -25.04 13.67
C ARG A 74 10.64 -25.28 13.85
N SER A 75 9.95 -25.77 12.80
CA SER A 75 8.53 -26.11 12.89
C SER A 75 8.26 -27.19 13.94
N ARG A 76 9.16 -28.18 14.07
CA ARG A 76 9.03 -29.25 15.08
C ARG A 76 9.14 -28.72 16.50
N LEU A 77 10.14 -27.88 16.78
CA LEU A 77 10.33 -27.25 18.09
C LEU A 77 9.15 -26.35 18.45
N VAL A 78 8.61 -25.60 17.49
CA VAL A 78 7.41 -24.80 17.70
C VAL A 78 6.18 -25.66 18.02
N ALA A 79 5.97 -26.76 17.29
CA ALA A 79 4.90 -27.69 17.61
C ALA A 79 5.04 -28.29 19.03
N TYR A 80 6.26 -28.61 19.46
CA TYR A 80 6.53 -29.05 20.84
C TYR A 80 6.27 -27.94 21.85
N PHE A 81 6.71 -26.71 21.59
CA PHE A 81 6.46 -25.57 22.48
C PHE A 81 4.97 -25.36 22.72
N LEU A 82 4.17 -25.36 21.65
CA LEU A 82 2.71 -25.21 21.73
C LEU A 82 2.05 -26.39 22.46
N GLN A 83 2.56 -27.61 22.29
CA GLN A 83 2.09 -28.79 23.05
C GLN A 83 2.41 -28.68 24.55
N PHE A 84 3.55 -28.11 24.92
CA PHE A 84 3.96 -27.93 26.32
C PHE A 84 3.34 -26.69 26.98
N ARG A 85 2.66 -25.82 26.23
CA ARG A 85 1.97 -24.62 26.71
C ARG A 85 0.51 -24.57 26.24
N PRO A 86 -0.32 -25.56 26.63
CA PRO A 86 -1.74 -25.52 26.32
C PRO A 86 -2.39 -24.28 26.95
N GLU A 87 -1.84 -23.67 28.00
CA GLU A 87 -2.41 -22.46 28.61
C GLU A 87 -2.37 -21.23 27.68
N ILE A 88 -1.42 -21.18 26.75
CA ILE A 88 -1.33 -20.14 25.71
C ILE A 88 -2.35 -20.41 24.59
N VAL A 89 -2.76 -21.66 24.41
CA VAL A 89 -3.74 -22.07 23.40
C VAL A 89 -5.17 -21.98 23.94
N ASP A 90 -5.37 -22.45 25.17
CA ASP A 90 -6.66 -22.67 25.84
C ASP A 90 -7.04 -21.57 26.85
N GLY A 91 -6.15 -20.60 27.13
CA GLY A 91 -6.46 -19.43 27.97
C GLY A 91 -6.35 -19.66 29.49
N GLY A 92 -5.15 -19.98 29.99
CA GLY A 92 -4.90 -20.26 31.41
C GLY A 92 -4.45 -19.07 32.28
N LYS A 93 -4.28 -19.31 33.60
CA LYS A 93 -3.96 -18.26 34.62
C LYS A 93 -2.64 -17.50 34.38
N HIS A 94 -1.66 -18.10 33.69
CA HIS A 94 -0.34 -17.50 33.42
C HIS A 94 -0.16 -17.05 31.97
N MET A 95 -1.23 -16.98 31.18
CA MET A 95 -1.18 -16.69 29.75
C MET A 95 -0.50 -15.35 29.43
N MET A 96 -0.75 -14.31 30.24
CA MET A 96 -0.19 -12.96 29.98
C MET A 96 1.32 -12.88 30.25
N GLU A 97 1.79 -13.47 31.36
CA GLU A 97 3.23 -13.53 31.69
C GLU A 97 4.01 -14.29 30.62
N GLN A 98 3.44 -15.38 30.11
CA GLN A 98 4.06 -16.19 29.05
C GLN A 98 4.00 -15.50 27.68
N ALA A 99 2.88 -14.82 27.36
CA ALA A 99 2.79 -14.01 26.16
C ALA A 99 3.85 -12.89 26.18
N GLU A 100 3.99 -12.18 27.30
CA GLU A 100 5.01 -11.14 27.46
C GLU A 100 6.43 -11.70 27.24
N ALA A 101 6.76 -12.85 27.82
CA ALA A 101 8.06 -13.51 27.62
C ALA A 101 8.34 -13.84 26.14
N LEU A 102 7.32 -14.22 25.37
CA LEU A 102 7.44 -14.46 23.93
C LEU A 102 7.74 -13.16 23.16
N PHE A 103 7.00 -12.10 23.46
CA PHE A 103 7.16 -10.81 22.78
C PHE A 103 8.42 -10.04 23.21
N LEU A 104 9.02 -10.34 24.35
CA LEU A 104 10.32 -9.78 24.78
C LEU A 104 11.51 -10.32 23.98
N SER A 105 11.37 -11.48 23.34
CA SER A 105 12.48 -12.14 22.65
C SER A 105 12.90 -11.37 21.39
N LYS A 106 14.22 -11.18 21.23
CA LYS A 106 14.85 -10.62 20.02
C LYS A 106 15.25 -11.69 19.01
N ASN A 107 15.12 -12.98 19.35
CA ASN A 107 15.48 -14.07 18.44
C ASN A 107 14.44 -14.21 17.31
N GLN A 108 14.90 -14.22 16.06
CA GLN A 108 14.06 -14.34 14.86
C GLN A 108 13.19 -15.60 14.84
N THR A 109 13.65 -16.68 15.45
CA THR A 109 12.88 -17.91 15.58
C THR A 109 11.67 -17.74 16.51
N VAL A 110 11.81 -16.93 17.57
CA VAL A 110 10.68 -16.60 18.47
C VAL A 110 9.73 -15.59 17.82
N VAL A 111 10.25 -14.63 17.05
CA VAL A 111 9.43 -13.75 16.18
C VAL A 111 8.54 -14.60 15.26
N TRP A 112 9.12 -15.62 14.64
CA TRP A 112 8.39 -16.57 13.80
C TRP A 112 7.33 -17.33 14.59
N LEU A 113 7.65 -17.85 15.78
CA LEU A 113 6.67 -18.49 16.66
C LEU A 113 5.49 -17.56 16.98
N CYS A 114 5.75 -16.30 17.33
CA CYS A 114 4.70 -15.29 17.59
C CYS A 114 3.76 -15.12 16.39
N SER A 115 4.28 -15.19 15.15
CA SER A 115 3.45 -15.11 13.94
C SER A 115 2.52 -16.30 13.74
N GLN A 116 2.86 -17.47 14.31
CA GLN A 116 2.08 -18.71 14.18
C GLN A 116 1.08 -18.90 15.33
N LEU A 117 1.27 -18.24 16.48
CA LEU A 117 0.36 -18.34 17.63
C LEU A 117 -1.13 -18.22 17.23
N PRO A 118 -1.56 -17.21 16.46
CA PRO A 118 -2.97 -17.05 16.18
C PRO A 118 -3.55 -18.10 15.21
N GLN A 119 -2.73 -18.96 14.57
CA GLN A 119 -3.22 -20.15 13.86
C GLN A 119 -3.55 -21.31 14.79
N HIS A 120 -2.97 -21.31 15.99
CA HIS A 120 -3.01 -22.42 16.93
C HIS A 120 -3.80 -22.09 18.20
N CYS A 121 -4.04 -20.82 18.50
CA CYS A 121 -4.81 -20.36 19.65
C CYS A 121 -6.32 -20.31 19.37
N LEU A 122 -7.12 -20.47 20.44
CA LEU A 122 -8.55 -20.18 20.38
C LEU A 122 -8.81 -18.69 20.08
N PRO A 123 -9.90 -18.33 19.38
CA PRO A 123 -10.26 -16.94 19.10
C PRO A 123 -10.32 -16.03 20.32
N GLU A 124 -10.84 -16.54 21.44
CA GLU A 124 -10.92 -15.82 22.71
C GLU A 124 -9.52 -15.48 23.24
N THR A 125 -8.60 -16.45 23.18
CA THR A 125 -7.19 -16.28 23.57
C THR A 125 -6.51 -15.23 22.70
N MET A 126 -6.72 -15.28 21.38
CA MET A 126 -6.18 -14.25 20.47
C MET A 126 -6.67 -12.85 20.83
N VAL A 127 -7.96 -12.69 21.11
CA VAL A 127 -8.54 -11.40 21.51
C VAL A 127 -7.94 -10.91 22.83
N SER A 128 -7.73 -11.80 23.81
CA SER A 128 -7.11 -11.44 25.08
C SER A 128 -5.65 -11.01 24.91
N VAL A 129 -4.85 -11.73 24.14
CA VAL A 129 -3.45 -11.35 23.84
C VAL A 129 -3.40 -10.02 23.07
N LEU A 130 -4.29 -9.83 22.09
CA LEU A 130 -4.41 -8.56 21.38
C LEU A 130 -4.74 -7.41 22.33
N ALA A 131 -5.72 -7.60 23.21
CA ALA A 131 -6.13 -6.59 24.17
C ALA A 131 -4.99 -6.24 25.15
N PHE A 132 -4.20 -7.23 25.57
CA PHE A 132 -3.01 -7.01 26.38
C PHE A 132 -1.97 -6.17 25.64
N LEU A 133 -1.58 -6.57 24.41
CA LEU A 133 -0.58 -5.86 23.61
C LEU A 133 -0.99 -4.42 23.31
N LEU A 134 -2.28 -4.17 23.07
CA LEU A 134 -2.81 -2.86 22.73
C LEU A 134 -3.29 -2.04 23.95
N SER A 135 -3.16 -2.57 25.17
CA SER A 135 -3.58 -1.87 26.40
C SER A 135 -2.69 -0.66 26.71
N SER A 136 -1.38 -0.83 26.52
CA SER A 136 -0.37 0.21 26.71
C SER A 136 0.87 -0.13 25.87
N PHE A 137 1.52 0.89 25.33
CA PHE A 137 2.75 0.70 24.58
C PHE A 137 3.90 0.33 25.52
N ASN A 138 4.58 -0.78 25.21
CA ASN A 138 5.71 -1.27 25.97
C ASN A 138 6.94 -1.37 25.06
N SER A 139 7.87 -0.41 25.23
CA SER A 139 9.11 -0.32 24.44
C SER A 139 10.10 -1.47 24.67
N LYS A 140 9.88 -2.31 25.69
CA LYS A 140 10.70 -3.50 25.93
C LYS A 140 10.33 -4.65 25.00
N LEU A 141 9.09 -4.69 24.50
CA LEU A 141 8.63 -5.72 23.57
C LEU A 141 9.31 -5.53 22.21
N ASN A 142 9.57 -6.64 21.53
CA ASN A 142 10.09 -6.65 20.18
C ASN A 142 8.99 -6.21 19.20
N PRO A 143 9.11 -5.03 18.54
CA PRO A 143 8.10 -4.53 17.61
C PRO A 143 7.84 -5.49 16.44
N SER A 144 8.84 -6.22 15.97
CA SER A 144 8.72 -7.18 14.87
C SER A 144 7.84 -8.38 15.24
N SER A 145 8.02 -8.93 16.45
CA SER A 145 7.16 -10.01 16.99
C SER A 145 5.73 -9.54 17.14
N VAL A 146 5.55 -8.32 17.68
CA VAL A 146 4.23 -7.71 17.88
C VAL A 146 3.54 -7.50 16.52
N LEU A 147 4.19 -6.83 15.55
CA LEU A 147 3.58 -6.61 14.22
C LEU A 147 3.26 -7.90 13.47
N SER A 148 4.09 -8.94 13.60
CA SER A 148 3.81 -10.23 12.97
C SER A 148 2.53 -10.87 13.52
N PHE A 149 2.35 -10.82 14.84
CA PHE A 149 1.12 -11.27 15.50
C PHE A 149 -0.08 -10.41 15.09
N LEU A 150 0.04 -9.08 15.13
CA LEU A 150 -1.03 -8.14 14.78
C LEU A 150 -1.46 -8.28 13.31
N SER A 151 -0.51 -8.51 12.40
CA SER A 151 -0.79 -8.76 10.98
C SER A 151 -1.66 -9.99 10.79
N PHE A 152 -1.35 -11.08 11.48
CA PHE A 152 -2.20 -12.25 11.40
C PHE A 152 -3.59 -11.98 11.99
N CYS A 153 -3.68 -11.34 13.16
CA CYS A 153 -4.97 -10.99 13.77
C CYS A 153 -5.83 -10.07 12.88
N ALA A 154 -5.20 -9.16 12.13
CA ALA A 154 -5.90 -8.29 11.19
C ALA A 154 -6.41 -9.07 9.96
N ASN A 155 -5.65 -10.06 9.49
CA ASN A 155 -5.97 -10.84 8.29
C ASN A 155 -6.85 -12.08 8.55
N SER A 156 -6.89 -12.63 9.76
CA SER A 156 -7.68 -13.81 10.08
C SER A 156 -9.19 -13.48 10.13
N GLY A 157 -9.99 -14.03 9.21
CA GLY A 157 -11.45 -14.13 9.31
C GLY A 157 -12.24 -12.80 9.39
N ASN A 158 -11.75 -11.72 8.77
CA ASN A 158 -12.29 -10.35 8.77
C ASN A 158 -11.98 -9.50 10.02
N GLY A 159 -10.79 -9.66 10.62
CA GLY A 159 -10.27 -8.81 11.70
C GLY A 159 -11.19 -8.71 12.90
N LEU A 160 -11.84 -9.83 13.25
CA LEU A 160 -12.82 -9.92 14.33
C LEU A 160 -12.29 -9.35 15.65
N ALA A 161 -10.98 -9.52 15.88
CA ALA A 161 -10.28 -9.02 17.05
C ALA A 161 -10.14 -7.48 17.07
N PHE A 162 -10.04 -6.84 15.91
CA PHE A 162 -9.95 -5.38 15.77
C PHE A 162 -11.31 -4.67 15.68
N LYS A 163 -12.41 -5.39 15.37
CA LYS A 163 -13.76 -4.78 15.25
C LYS A 163 -14.19 -3.95 16.47
N LYS A 164 -13.71 -4.32 17.65
CA LYS A 164 -14.01 -3.65 18.92
C LYS A 164 -12.89 -2.74 19.42
N ALA A 165 -11.85 -2.51 18.61
CA ALA A 165 -10.74 -1.65 19.00
C ALA A 165 -11.22 -0.21 19.20
N ASN A 166 -10.82 0.40 20.31
CA ASN A 166 -11.05 1.81 20.59
C ASN A 166 -9.85 2.68 20.14
N ASP A 167 -10.02 4.00 20.16
CA ASP A 167 -8.98 4.94 19.70
C ASP A 167 -7.67 4.80 20.50
N ALA A 168 -7.74 4.47 21.80
CA ALA A 168 -6.56 4.25 22.62
C ALA A 168 -5.75 3.03 22.13
N GLN A 169 -6.43 1.92 21.80
CA GLN A 169 -5.80 0.72 21.25
C GLN A 169 -5.23 0.97 19.85
N LEU A 170 -5.90 1.79 19.03
CA LEU A 170 -5.40 2.19 17.70
C LEU A 170 -4.16 3.09 17.80
N ASN A 171 -4.09 3.94 18.83
CA ASN A 171 -2.89 4.74 19.11
C ASN A 171 -1.73 3.83 19.51
N VAL A 172 -1.94 2.84 20.39
CA VAL A 172 -0.90 1.88 20.77
C VAL A 172 -0.44 1.05 19.57
N LEU A 173 -1.37 0.61 18.70
CA LEU A 173 -1.04 -0.03 17.42
C LEU A 173 -0.10 0.86 16.59
N ALA A 174 -0.43 2.15 16.44
CA ALA A 174 0.39 3.09 15.69
C ALA A 174 1.79 3.30 16.28
N GLN A 175 1.92 3.26 17.61
CA GLN A 175 3.21 3.31 18.29
C GLN A 175 4.07 2.08 17.96
N TYR A 176 3.48 0.88 17.94
CA TYR A 176 4.20 -0.32 17.49
C TYR A 176 4.57 -0.29 16.00
N LEU A 177 3.70 0.26 15.14
CA LEU A 177 4.02 0.47 13.71
C LEU A 177 5.24 1.40 13.57
N CYS A 178 5.23 2.54 14.25
CA CYS A 178 6.35 3.49 14.28
C CYS A 178 7.64 2.83 14.81
N ALA A 179 7.54 2.11 15.94
CA ALA A 179 8.69 1.44 16.54
C ALA A 179 9.31 0.40 15.60
N ALA A 180 8.51 -0.33 14.81
CA ALA A 180 9.02 -1.32 13.87
C ALA A 180 9.72 -0.70 12.66
N VAL A 181 9.13 0.33 12.04
CA VAL A 181 9.75 1.01 10.87
C VAL A 181 11.02 1.77 11.26
N LEU A 182 11.13 2.20 12.52
CA LEU A 182 12.36 2.77 13.08
C LEU A 182 13.48 1.73 13.26
N VAL A 183 13.14 0.44 13.41
CA VAL A 183 14.12 -0.65 13.56
C VAL A 183 14.62 -1.11 12.20
N ASP A 184 13.72 -1.37 11.25
CA ASP A 184 14.07 -1.80 9.88
C ASP A 184 12.98 -1.34 8.90
N THR A 185 13.38 -0.70 7.80
CA THR A 185 12.47 -0.24 6.73
C THR A 185 11.77 -1.39 6.02
N LYS A 186 12.23 -2.65 6.18
CA LYS A 186 11.49 -3.82 5.68
C LYS A 186 10.10 -3.97 6.30
N PHE A 187 9.85 -3.33 7.45
CA PHE A 187 8.53 -3.33 8.07
C PHE A 187 7.56 -2.31 7.45
N ASP A 188 8.00 -1.45 6.53
CA ASP A 188 7.15 -0.44 5.88
C ASP A 188 5.93 -1.10 5.20
N GLU A 189 6.17 -2.14 4.39
CA GLU A 189 5.10 -2.86 3.69
C GLU A 189 4.17 -3.61 4.64
N LEU A 190 4.73 -4.27 5.66
CA LEU A 190 3.95 -4.99 6.68
C LEU A 190 3.06 -4.01 7.47
N ALA A 191 3.61 -2.85 7.84
CA ALA A 191 2.88 -1.83 8.58
C ALA A 191 1.69 -1.29 7.77
N VAL A 192 1.90 -0.98 6.48
CA VAL A 192 0.83 -0.56 5.58
C VAL A 192 -0.22 -1.67 5.42
N SER A 193 0.22 -2.93 5.26
CA SER A 193 -0.70 -4.08 5.16
C SER A 193 -1.58 -4.24 6.40
N ILE A 194 -1.02 -4.04 7.60
CA ILE A 194 -1.79 -4.07 8.85
C ILE A 194 -2.83 -2.94 8.86
N VAL A 195 -2.46 -1.71 8.51
CA VAL A 195 -3.40 -0.57 8.44
C VAL A 195 -4.56 -0.88 7.50
N VAL A 196 -4.27 -1.44 6.31
CA VAL A 196 -5.28 -1.82 5.32
C VAL A 196 -6.20 -2.92 5.86
N ALA A 197 -5.65 -3.94 6.50
CA ALA A 197 -6.44 -5.04 7.06
C ALA A 197 -7.34 -4.58 8.22
N VAL A 198 -6.83 -3.71 9.10
CA VAL A 198 -7.61 -3.12 10.19
C VAL A 198 -8.71 -2.19 9.64
N GLU A 199 -8.40 -1.36 8.65
CA GLU A 199 -9.39 -0.49 8.00
C GLU A 199 -10.49 -1.30 7.32
N THR A 200 -10.14 -2.40 6.64
CA THR A 200 -11.14 -3.35 6.07
C THR A 200 -12.09 -3.89 7.13
N SER A 201 -11.61 -4.06 8.37
CA SER A 201 -12.36 -4.72 9.44
C SER A 201 -13.19 -3.74 10.27
N VAL A 202 -12.71 -2.51 10.44
CA VAL A 202 -13.26 -1.50 11.37
C VAL A 202 -13.83 -0.27 10.65
N GLY A 203 -13.48 -0.07 9.38
CA GLY A 203 -13.80 1.09 8.55
C GLY A 203 -12.74 2.20 8.62
N SER A 204 -12.85 3.17 7.70
CA SER A 204 -11.90 4.28 7.51
C SER A 204 -11.62 5.15 8.75
N ARG A 205 -12.51 5.13 9.75
CA ARG A 205 -12.35 5.86 11.02
C ARG A 205 -11.02 5.56 11.72
N VAL A 206 -10.43 4.38 11.48
CA VAL A 206 -9.15 3.99 12.10
C VAL A 206 -7.95 4.74 11.56
N LEU A 207 -8.05 5.31 10.35
CA LEU A 207 -6.92 5.97 9.70
C LEU A 207 -6.48 7.21 10.48
N ARG A 208 -7.43 7.98 11.01
CA ARG A 208 -7.15 9.21 11.76
C ARG A 208 -6.30 8.99 13.02
N PRO A 209 -6.72 8.17 14.01
CA PRO A 209 -5.93 7.97 15.24
C PRO A 209 -4.55 7.36 14.95
N ILE A 210 -4.47 6.48 13.94
CA ILE A 210 -3.20 5.89 13.53
C ILE A 210 -2.25 6.96 12.98
N ILE A 211 -2.73 7.78 12.03
CA ILE A 211 -1.89 8.78 11.37
C ILE A 211 -1.52 9.93 12.32
N GLU A 212 -2.46 10.45 13.10
CA GLU A 212 -2.17 11.50 14.11
C GLU A 212 -1.13 11.02 15.13
N THR A 213 -1.19 9.74 15.52
CA THR A 213 -0.15 9.16 16.38
C THR A 213 1.19 9.04 15.66
N CYS A 214 1.22 8.61 14.39
CA CYS A 214 2.47 8.58 13.62
C CYS A 214 3.09 9.98 13.47
N ILE A 215 2.30 11.02 13.23
CA ILE A 215 2.80 12.41 13.13
C ILE A 215 3.42 12.84 14.47
N ARG A 216 2.73 12.57 15.57
CA ARG A 216 3.24 12.86 16.92
C ARG A 216 4.54 12.12 17.20
N GLU A 217 4.63 10.83 16.89
CA GLU A 217 5.87 10.05 17.05
C GLU A 217 7.00 10.62 16.18
N ALA A 218 6.71 11.10 14.97
CA ALA A 218 7.70 11.79 14.12
C ALA A 218 8.15 13.14 14.71
N GLY A 219 7.27 13.85 15.44
CA GLY A 219 7.54 15.17 16.04
C GLY A 219 8.23 15.15 17.40
N LEU A 220 8.28 14.01 18.11
CA LEU A 220 8.84 13.88 19.46
C LEU A 220 10.37 13.89 19.47
N GLY A 221 11.00 15.04 19.20
CA GLY A 221 12.42 15.29 19.46
C GLY A 221 13.41 14.35 18.76
N LEU A 222 12.95 13.52 17.83
CA LEU A 222 13.78 12.66 17.01
C LEU A 222 14.61 13.52 16.07
N ALA A 223 15.91 13.23 15.96
CA ALA A 223 16.75 13.82 14.93
C ALA A 223 16.12 13.59 13.55
N LEU A 224 16.21 14.57 12.64
CA LEU A 224 15.55 14.55 11.31
C LEU A 224 15.70 13.21 10.57
N VAL A 225 16.90 12.61 10.63
CA VAL A 225 17.21 11.32 9.97
C VAL A 225 16.35 10.16 10.50
N LYS A 226 15.99 10.17 11.79
CA LYS A 226 15.14 9.15 12.41
C LYS A 226 13.65 9.39 12.15
N GLN A 227 13.26 10.55 11.63
CA GLN A 227 11.86 10.83 11.30
C GLN A 227 11.48 10.26 9.93
N GLU A 228 12.45 10.08 9.03
CA GLU A 228 12.18 9.66 7.64
C GLU A 228 11.45 8.32 7.50
N PRO A 229 11.74 7.26 8.28
CA PRO A 229 10.97 6.02 8.21
C PRO A 229 9.48 6.23 8.54
N ILE A 230 9.17 7.06 9.55
CA ILE A 230 7.79 7.34 9.96
C ILE A 230 7.09 8.22 8.91
N LYS A 231 7.76 9.25 8.38
CA LYS A 231 7.22 10.08 7.30
C LYS A 231 6.93 9.24 6.05
N ARG A 232 7.80 8.29 5.72
CA ARG A 232 7.58 7.35 4.62
C ARG A 232 6.38 6.45 4.87
N LEU A 233 6.22 5.90 6.08
CA LEU A 233 5.03 5.14 6.45
C LEU A 233 3.74 5.97 6.25
N ILE A 234 3.75 7.22 6.72
CA ILE A 234 2.61 8.15 6.53
C ILE A 234 2.35 8.39 5.03
N SER A 235 3.40 8.61 4.23
CA SER A 235 3.27 8.77 2.77
C SER A 235 2.65 7.53 2.12
N ASN A 236 3.17 6.34 2.44
CA ASN A 236 2.68 5.08 1.89
C ASN A 236 1.21 4.81 2.24
N VAL A 237 0.77 5.17 3.47
CA VAL A 237 -0.65 5.08 3.83
C VAL A 237 -1.47 6.13 3.07
N ASN A 238 -0.98 7.37 2.97
CA ASN A 238 -1.65 8.44 2.24
C ASN A 238 -1.84 8.11 0.74
N GLU A 239 -0.86 7.47 0.11
CA GLU A 239 -0.96 6.97 -1.27
C GLU A 239 -2.10 5.96 -1.46
N ARG A 240 -2.34 5.11 -0.46
CA ARG A 240 -3.44 4.12 -0.47
C ARG A 240 -4.80 4.74 -0.22
N TYR A 241 -4.85 5.87 0.47
CA TYR A 241 -6.09 6.52 0.90
C TYR A 241 -6.13 7.99 0.46
N PRO A 242 -6.52 8.29 -0.79
CA PRO A 242 -6.60 9.66 -1.30
C PRO A 242 -7.55 10.58 -0.51
N CYS A 243 -8.46 10.01 0.28
CA CYS A 243 -9.36 10.75 1.17
C CYS A 243 -8.68 11.29 2.43
N LEU A 244 -7.47 10.83 2.74
CA LEU A 244 -6.69 11.24 3.90
C LEU A 244 -5.88 12.51 3.55
N GLN A 245 -6.16 13.60 4.26
CA GLN A 245 -5.35 14.81 4.22
C GLN A 245 -4.48 14.84 5.47
N VAL A 246 -3.17 14.93 5.27
CA VAL A 246 -2.18 14.90 6.36
C VAL A 246 -1.56 16.28 6.50
N ASP A 247 -1.69 16.85 7.70
CA ASP A 247 -1.02 18.08 8.09
C ASP A 247 0.06 17.76 9.13
N MET A 248 1.28 17.61 8.63
CA MET A 248 2.45 17.31 9.47
C MET A 248 2.80 18.44 10.43
N ILE A 249 2.42 19.69 10.12
CA ILE A 249 2.79 20.88 10.91
C ILE A 249 1.87 20.97 12.13
N ASN A 250 0.57 20.85 11.89
CA ASN A 250 -0.43 20.95 12.97
C ASN A 250 -0.65 19.61 13.69
N GLY A 251 -0.07 18.51 13.20
CA GLY A 251 -0.23 17.20 13.82
C GLY A 251 -1.60 16.57 13.57
N LEU A 252 -2.26 16.93 12.46
CA LEU A 252 -3.66 16.59 12.20
C LEU A 252 -3.81 15.71 10.97
N ALA A 253 -4.79 14.82 11.04
CA ALA A 253 -5.26 14.06 9.88
C ALA A 253 -6.76 14.28 9.69
N LEU A 254 -7.13 14.68 8.47
CA LEU A 254 -8.52 14.89 8.09
C LEU A 254 -8.94 13.82 7.10
N LEU A 255 -10.06 13.15 7.39
CA LEU A 255 -10.71 12.25 6.44
C LEU A 255 -11.80 13.01 5.71
N SER A 256 -11.74 12.98 4.39
CA SER A 256 -12.81 13.52 3.56
C SER A 256 -14.09 12.69 3.71
N PHE A 257 -15.25 13.30 3.42
CA PHE A 257 -16.55 12.65 3.58
C PHE A 257 -16.72 11.35 2.78
N VAL A 258 -16.00 11.22 1.66
CA VAL A 258 -16.02 10.02 0.83
C VAL A 258 -14.76 9.20 1.09
N ASN A 259 -14.96 7.98 1.60
CA ASN A 259 -13.89 7.04 1.92
C ASN A 259 -13.58 6.18 0.70
N TRP A 260 -12.65 6.62 -0.14
CA TRP A 260 -12.19 5.82 -1.27
C TRP A 260 -10.83 5.23 -0.99
N ARG A 261 -10.68 3.95 -1.33
CA ARG A 261 -9.36 3.35 -1.53
C ARG A 261 -8.80 3.76 -2.88
N ALA A 262 -7.47 3.75 -2.99
CA ALA A 262 -6.77 4.04 -4.24
C ALA A 262 -7.37 3.27 -5.42
N ASP A 263 -7.51 1.95 -5.30
CA ASP A 263 -8.02 1.09 -6.37
C ASP A 263 -9.44 1.48 -6.81
N GLU A 264 -10.33 1.80 -5.87
CA GLU A 264 -11.72 2.21 -6.18
C GLU A 264 -11.75 3.57 -6.87
N SER A 265 -10.98 4.52 -6.35
CA SER A 265 -10.88 5.86 -6.91
C SER A 265 -10.25 5.89 -8.30
N ASP A 266 -9.20 5.10 -8.51
CA ASP A 266 -8.47 5.00 -9.76
C ASP A 266 -9.33 4.29 -10.81
N ASN A 267 -10.04 3.23 -10.43
CA ASN A 267 -11.03 2.58 -11.29
C ASN A 267 -12.14 3.56 -11.68
N LYS A 268 -12.65 4.36 -10.74
CA LYS A 268 -13.67 5.36 -11.03
C LYS A 268 -13.16 6.43 -11.99
N ALA A 269 -11.97 6.97 -11.76
CA ALA A 269 -11.35 7.95 -12.64
C ALA A 269 -11.09 7.36 -14.04
N THR A 270 -10.57 6.14 -14.12
CA THR A 270 -10.38 5.38 -15.36
C THR A 270 -11.68 5.22 -16.15
N GLN A 271 -12.77 4.84 -15.47
CA GLN A 271 -14.10 4.70 -16.08
C GLN A 271 -14.62 6.04 -16.61
N LEU A 272 -14.45 7.12 -15.84
CA LEU A 272 -14.88 8.46 -16.27
C LEU A 272 -14.06 8.96 -17.46
N LEU A 273 -12.75 8.74 -17.46
CA LEU A 273 -11.86 9.11 -18.57
C LEU A 273 -12.19 8.34 -19.84
N THR A 274 -12.29 7.01 -19.74
CA THR A 274 -12.64 6.15 -20.88
C THR A 274 -14.03 6.50 -21.38
N GLY A 275 -15.00 6.66 -20.48
CA GLY A 275 -16.37 7.02 -20.82
C GLY A 275 -16.47 8.39 -21.48
N ALA A 276 -15.73 9.40 -20.99
CA ALA A 276 -15.69 10.72 -21.58
C ALA A 276 -15.12 10.69 -23.01
N PHE A 277 -14.13 9.83 -23.24
CA PHE A 277 -13.52 9.65 -24.55
C PHE A 277 -14.43 8.86 -25.52
N SER A 278 -15.11 7.81 -25.04
CA SER A 278 -15.92 6.91 -25.88
C SER A 278 -17.39 7.32 -26.00
N ALA A 279 -17.84 8.35 -25.28
CA ALA A 279 -19.23 8.78 -25.29
C ALA A 279 -19.70 9.16 -26.71
N ALA A 280 -20.81 8.56 -27.13
CA ALA A 280 -21.47 8.89 -28.40
C ALA A 280 -22.17 10.26 -28.38
N ASN A 281 -22.54 10.75 -27.19
CA ASN A 281 -23.19 12.04 -26.99
C ASN A 281 -22.23 13.02 -26.28
N PRO A 282 -21.92 14.20 -26.86
CA PRO A 282 -21.03 15.19 -26.24
C PRO A 282 -21.51 15.69 -24.87
N GLU A 283 -22.82 15.70 -24.60
CA GLU A 283 -23.35 16.08 -23.28
C GLU A 283 -23.00 15.05 -22.20
N ASN A 284 -22.97 13.77 -22.55
CA ASN A 284 -22.55 12.72 -21.62
C ASN A 284 -21.04 12.79 -21.38
N ALA A 285 -20.25 13.06 -22.42
CA ALA A 285 -18.81 13.30 -22.28
C ALA A 285 -18.54 14.47 -21.33
N LYS A 286 -19.27 15.58 -21.50
CA LYS A 286 -19.17 16.76 -20.64
C LYS A 286 -19.52 16.45 -19.19
N LYS A 287 -20.63 15.75 -18.92
CA LYS A 287 -21.00 15.35 -17.55
C LYS A 287 -19.92 14.50 -16.87
N MET A 288 -19.27 13.59 -17.61
CA MET A 288 -18.17 12.79 -17.07
C MET A 288 -16.92 13.65 -16.78
N VAL A 289 -16.63 14.63 -17.66
CA VAL A 289 -15.58 15.62 -17.42
C VAL A 289 -15.89 16.50 -16.20
N ASP A 290 -17.14 16.93 -15.99
CA ASP A 290 -17.52 17.72 -14.81
C ASP A 290 -17.32 16.94 -13.50
N GLN A 291 -17.56 15.61 -13.53
CA GLN A 291 -17.24 14.73 -12.41
C GLN A 291 -15.72 14.62 -12.19
N LEU A 292 -14.93 14.50 -13.27
CA LEU A 292 -13.48 14.51 -13.19
C LEU A 292 -12.92 15.84 -12.68
N GLU A 293 -13.52 16.98 -13.05
CA GLU A 293 -13.15 18.30 -12.49
C GLU A 293 -13.40 18.37 -10.99
N THR A 294 -14.49 17.76 -10.52
CA THR A 294 -14.80 17.65 -9.09
C THR A 294 -13.73 16.80 -8.38
N LEU A 295 -13.33 15.68 -8.98
CA LEU A 295 -12.26 14.83 -8.44
C LEU A 295 -10.92 15.55 -8.40
N LEU A 296 -10.55 16.26 -9.47
CA LEU A 296 -9.32 17.03 -9.51
C LEU A 296 -9.27 18.09 -8.39
N ARG A 297 -10.41 18.74 -8.10
CA ARG A 297 -10.50 19.77 -7.06
C ARG A 297 -10.40 19.20 -5.65
N VAL A 298 -11.06 18.09 -5.37
CA VAL A 298 -11.18 17.53 -4.01
C VAL A 298 -10.04 16.54 -3.71
N TYR A 299 -9.62 15.77 -4.72
CA TYR A 299 -8.69 14.65 -4.61
C TYR A 299 -7.67 14.65 -5.78
N PRO A 300 -6.81 15.68 -5.88
CA PRO A 300 -5.90 15.86 -7.02
C PRO A 300 -5.00 14.64 -7.27
N LYS A 301 -4.57 13.94 -6.20
CA LYS A 301 -3.73 12.73 -6.29
C LYS A 301 -4.36 11.60 -7.12
N ILE A 302 -5.70 11.46 -7.12
CA ILE A 302 -6.37 10.45 -7.96
C ILE A 302 -6.10 10.76 -9.43
N ILE A 303 -6.25 12.03 -9.83
CA ILE A 303 -6.08 12.45 -11.22
C ILE A 303 -4.61 12.45 -11.62
N GLU A 304 -3.72 12.79 -10.69
CA GLU A 304 -2.26 12.71 -10.89
C GLU A 304 -1.83 11.31 -11.35
N ARG A 305 -2.32 10.25 -10.69
CA ARG A 305 -2.06 8.86 -11.09
C ARG A 305 -2.63 8.49 -12.46
N GLN A 306 -3.58 9.28 -12.98
CA GLN A 306 -4.21 9.05 -14.27
C GLN A 306 -3.62 9.89 -15.42
N ILE A 307 -2.58 10.70 -15.18
CA ILE A 307 -1.95 11.53 -16.23
C ILE A 307 -1.45 10.67 -17.40
N GLY A 308 -0.83 9.52 -17.13
CA GLY A 308 -0.38 8.60 -18.19
C GLY A 308 -1.52 8.02 -19.02
N MET A 309 -2.73 7.87 -18.46
CA MET A 309 -3.92 7.48 -19.21
C MET A 309 -4.47 8.66 -20.04
N LEU A 310 -4.53 9.85 -19.44
CA LEU A 310 -4.92 11.08 -20.14
C LEU A 310 -4.06 11.32 -21.38
N SER A 311 -2.73 11.18 -21.26
CA SER A 311 -1.80 11.33 -22.39
C SER A 311 -2.11 10.34 -23.51
N ARG A 312 -2.34 9.06 -23.18
CA ARG A 312 -2.72 8.03 -24.17
C ARG A 312 -4.04 8.33 -24.87
N LEU A 313 -5.06 8.77 -24.13
CA LEU A 313 -6.36 9.16 -24.72
C LEU A 313 -6.23 10.38 -25.63
N LEU A 314 -5.48 11.40 -25.21
CA LEU A 314 -5.22 12.56 -26.07
C LEU A 314 -4.44 12.19 -27.32
N ALA A 315 -3.45 11.29 -27.23
CA ALA A 315 -2.69 10.84 -28.39
C ALA A 315 -3.60 10.18 -29.44
N GLN A 316 -4.61 9.43 -28.98
CA GLN A 316 -5.64 8.90 -29.89
C GLN A 316 -6.47 10.03 -30.53
N LEU A 317 -6.82 11.10 -29.79
CA LEU A 317 -7.52 12.26 -30.35
C LEU A 317 -6.72 12.96 -31.45
N VAL A 318 -5.38 13.02 -31.33
CA VAL A 318 -4.52 13.60 -32.38
C VAL A 318 -4.80 12.91 -33.71
N SER A 319 -4.92 11.59 -33.73
CA SER A 319 -5.16 10.80 -34.95
C SER A 319 -6.57 10.91 -35.55
N MET A 320 -7.55 11.41 -34.79
CA MET A 320 -8.95 11.46 -35.21
C MET A 320 -9.22 12.56 -36.25
N ASN A 321 -10.39 12.47 -36.91
CA ASN A 321 -10.89 13.55 -37.77
C ASN A 321 -11.47 14.71 -36.94
N SER A 322 -11.55 15.90 -37.52
CA SER A 322 -11.96 17.12 -36.80
C SER A 322 -13.39 17.08 -36.26
N ARG A 323 -14.29 16.28 -36.87
CA ARG A 323 -15.67 16.12 -36.39
C ARG A 323 -15.70 15.41 -35.04
N ASN A 324 -15.01 14.26 -34.95
CA ASN A 324 -14.93 13.47 -33.73
C ASN A 324 -14.14 14.19 -32.63
N VAL A 325 -13.13 14.98 -33.01
CA VAL A 325 -12.38 15.83 -32.07
C VAL A 325 -13.28 16.89 -31.44
N LYS A 326 -14.15 17.55 -32.22
CA LYS A 326 -15.04 18.61 -31.71
C LYS A 326 -15.92 18.12 -30.56
N GLU A 327 -16.37 16.87 -30.62
CA GLU A 327 -17.21 16.22 -29.59
C GLU A 327 -16.44 15.91 -28.29
N ARG A 328 -15.11 15.87 -28.34
CA ARG A 328 -14.22 15.46 -27.22
C ARG A 328 -13.37 16.63 -26.70
N MET A 329 -13.69 17.86 -27.09
CA MET A 329 -12.95 19.05 -26.69
C MET A 329 -13.01 19.33 -25.18
N SER A 330 -14.05 18.88 -24.49
CA SER A 330 -14.13 18.94 -23.02
C SER A 330 -12.99 18.17 -22.37
N LEU A 331 -12.60 17.02 -22.93
CA LEU A 331 -11.47 16.22 -22.42
C LEU A 331 -10.12 16.91 -22.66
N VAL A 332 -9.96 17.61 -23.78
CA VAL A 332 -8.77 18.43 -24.05
C VAL A 332 -8.67 19.58 -23.06
N ALA A 333 -9.76 20.31 -22.84
CA ALA A 333 -9.82 21.39 -21.87
C ALA A 333 -9.52 20.90 -20.44
N PHE A 334 -10.09 19.75 -20.06
CA PHE A 334 -9.79 19.09 -18.79
C PHE A 334 -8.31 18.75 -18.66
N SER A 335 -7.68 18.17 -19.68
CA SER A 335 -6.26 17.79 -19.65
C SER A 335 -5.34 19.00 -19.45
N ILE A 336 -5.66 20.13 -20.11
CA ILE A 336 -4.94 21.39 -19.91
C ILE A 336 -5.09 21.87 -18.46
N ARG A 337 -6.30 21.75 -17.89
CA ARG A 337 -6.58 22.12 -16.50
C ARG A 337 -5.84 21.24 -15.49
N VAL A 338 -5.77 19.93 -15.73
CA VAL A 338 -4.99 18.98 -14.95
C VAL A 338 -3.53 19.41 -14.90
N LEU A 339 -2.91 19.64 -16.06
CA LEU A 339 -1.53 20.10 -16.12
C LEU A 339 -1.35 21.43 -15.38
N TYR A 340 -2.22 22.40 -15.64
CA TYR A 340 -2.14 23.72 -15.01
C TYR A 340 -2.16 23.62 -13.48
N GLN A 341 -2.95 22.71 -12.90
CA GLN A 341 -3.02 22.54 -11.45
C GLN A 341 -1.90 21.69 -10.86
N LEU A 342 -1.47 20.63 -11.54
CA LEU A 342 -0.54 19.65 -10.98
C LEU A 342 0.93 19.97 -11.21
N ILE A 343 1.29 20.67 -12.30
CA ILE A 343 2.70 21.03 -12.61
C ILE A 343 3.49 21.60 -11.42
N PRO A 344 2.97 22.58 -10.65
CA PRO A 344 3.73 23.21 -9.57
C PRO A 344 3.99 22.30 -8.36
N VAL A 345 3.18 21.26 -8.22
CA VAL A 345 3.21 20.34 -7.07
C VAL A 345 3.64 18.93 -7.47
N ALA A 346 3.98 18.71 -8.75
CA ALA A 346 4.32 17.41 -9.29
C ALA A 346 5.67 16.94 -8.76
N GLU A 347 5.69 15.71 -8.27
CA GLU A 347 6.91 15.01 -7.87
C GLU A 347 7.68 14.48 -9.08
N GLN A 348 8.98 14.18 -8.90
CA GLN A 348 9.87 13.77 -9.99
C GLN A 348 9.33 12.58 -10.80
N GLY A 349 8.67 11.62 -10.16
CA GLY A 349 8.06 10.46 -10.82
C GLY A 349 6.87 10.81 -11.73
N THR A 350 6.16 11.90 -11.44
CA THR A 350 5.00 12.36 -12.22
C THR A 350 5.43 13.19 -13.43
N LEU A 351 6.61 13.82 -13.39
CA LEU A 351 7.09 14.72 -14.45
C LEU A 351 7.22 14.07 -15.82
N GLU A 352 7.59 12.78 -15.89
CA GLU A 352 7.66 12.05 -17.17
C GLU A 352 6.29 11.93 -17.85
N HIS A 353 5.24 11.71 -17.06
CA HIS A 353 3.87 11.66 -17.58
C HIS A 353 3.35 13.06 -17.97
N ILE A 354 3.78 14.09 -17.25
CA ILE A 354 3.51 15.50 -17.60
C ILE A 354 4.16 15.87 -18.94
N ASP A 355 5.42 15.50 -19.16
CA ASP A 355 6.11 15.74 -20.42
C ASP A 355 5.37 15.10 -21.59
N ALA A 356 5.02 13.82 -21.45
CA ALA A 356 4.27 13.09 -22.46
C ALA A 356 2.91 13.75 -22.74
N LEU A 357 2.21 14.24 -21.71
CA LEU A 357 0.93 14.91 -21.88
C LEU A 357 1.07 16.28 -22.58
N ILE A 358 2.11 17.06 -22.24
CA ILE A 358 2.39 18.35 -22.89
C ILE A 358 2.78 18.15 -24.36
N SER A 359 3.68 17.22 -24.67
CA SER A 359 4.09 16.91 -26.04
C SER A 359 2.89 16.49 -26.91
N VAL A 360 2.01 15.66 -26.36
CA VAL A 360 0.76 15.26 -27.03
C VAL A 360 -0.18 16.46 -27.24
N LEU A 361 -0.29 17.39 -26.28
CA LEU A 361 -1.09 18.61 -26.44
C LEU A 361 -0.53 19.55 -27.51
N ILE A 362 0.80 19.68 -27.61
CA ILE A 362 1.45 20.45 -28.66
C ILE A 362 1.15 19.82 -30.03
N SER A 363 1.32 18.50 -30.15
CA SER A 363 0.98 17.74 -31.36
C SER A 363 -0.50 17.84 -31.74
N PHE A 364 -1.39 17.85 -30.74
CA PHE A 364 -2.81 18.06 -30.93
C PHE A 364 -3.11 19.46 -31.47
N ALA A 365 -2.45 20.48 -30.92
CA ALA A 365 -2.62 21.86 -31.34
C ALA A 365 -2.15 22.06 -32.78
N GLU A 366 -1.01 21.48 -33.14
CA GLU A 366 -0.47 21.48 -34.50
C GLU A 366 -1.50 20.96 -35.52
N ARG A 367 -2.11 19.82 -35.21
CA ARG A 367 -3.00 19.14 -36.16
C ARG A 367 -4.40 19.74 -36.24
N HIS A 368 -4.93 20.26 -35.13
CA HIS A 368 -6.36 20.59 -35.03
C HIS A 368 -6.68 22.04 -34.68
N LEU A 369 -5.74 22.82 -34.13
CA LEU A 369 -6.05 24.10 -33.47
C LEU A 369 -5.37 25.34 -34.05
N LEU A 370 -4.22 25.22 -34.71
CA LEU A 370 -3.34 26.33 -35.14
C LEU A 370 -4.07 27.51 -35.82
N GLU A 371 -5.20 27.28 -36.51
CA GLU A 371 -5.93 28.33 -37.23
C GLU A 371 -7.38 28.57 -36.74
N LYS A 372 -7.88 27.75 -35.81
CA LYS A 372 -9.34 27.66 -35.54
C LYS A 372 -9.75 27.98 -34.11
N ARG A 373 -8.84 27.93 -33.13
CA ARG A 373 -9.19 28.05 -31.70
C ARG A 373 -8.11 28.74 -30.87
N GLN A 374 -7.95 30.05 -31.08
CA GLN A 374 -6.97 30.88 -30.40
C GLN A 374 -7.01 30.77 -28.87
N THR A 375 -8.21 30.70 -28.27
CA THR A 375 -8.36 30.60 -26.80
C THR A 375 -7.75 29.32 -26.21
N ILE A 376 -7.83 28.19 -26.92
CA ILE A 376 -7.25 26.92 -26.44
C ILE A 376 -5.73 26.94 -26.65
N ASN A 377 -5.25 27.47 -27.77
CA ASN A 377 -3.82 27.64 -28.04
C ASN A 377 -3.15 28.51 -26.97
N GLU A 378 -3.80 29.63 -26.60
CA GLU A 378 -3.34 30.50 -25.52
C GLU A 378 -3.29 29.74 -24.18
N THR A 379 -4.29 28.91 -23.89
CA THR A 379 -4.30 28.13 -22.64
C THR A 379 -3.20 27.06 -22.63
N ILE A 380 -2.93 26.40 -23.75
CA ILE A 380 -1.80 25.45 -23.88
C ILE A 380 -0.47 26.17 -23.63
N LEU A 381 -0.27 27.34 -24.23
CA LEU A 381 0.95 28.11 -24.02
C LEU A 381 1.08 28.60 -22.57
N ARG A 382 -0.02 28.98 -21.91
CA ARG A 382 0.00 29.34 -20.48
C ARG A 382 0.41 28.16 -19.61
N THR A 383 -0.02 26.95 -19.96
CA THR A 383 0.44 25.73 -19.29
C THR A 383 1.93 25.48 -19.54
N CYS A 384 2.43 25.73 -20.75
CA CYS A 384 3.87 25.63 -21.05
C CYS A 384 4.69 26.65 -20.25
N LEU A 385 4.22 27.90 -20.13
CA LEU A 385 4.87 28.91 -19.32
C LEU A 385 4.89 28.51 -17.85
N ARG A 386 3.76 28.03 -17.32
CA ARG A 386 3.72 27.52 -15.94
C ARG A 386 4.68 26.35 -15.72
N TYR A 387 4.91 25.53 -16.76
CA TYR A 387 5.90 24.47 -16.69
C TYR A 387 7.32 25.01 -16.63
N LEU A 388 7.64 26.04 -17.43
CA LEU A 388 8.91 26.77 -17.36
C LEU A 388 9.13 27.39 -15.98
N ASP A 389 8.10 28.00 -15.38
CA ASP A 389 8.20 28.64 -14.07
C ASP A 389 8.47 27.62 -12.95
N SER A 390 7.92 26.42 -13.07
CA SER A 390 8.02 25.38 -12.02
C SER A 390 9.23 24.46 -12.21
N HIS A 391 9.60 24.15 -13.46
CA HIS A 391 10.60 23.14 -13.83
C HIS A 391 11.43 23.58 -15.05
N GLN A 392 12.05 24.75 -14.96
CA GLN A 392 12.70 25.47 -16.07
C GLN A 392 13.53 24.58 -17.01
N THR A 393 14.54 23.88 -16.50
CA THR A 393 15.47 23.09 -17.33
C THR A 393 14.76 21.99 -18.11
N ARG A 394 13.82 21.29 -17.45
CA ARG A 394 13.08 20.17 -18.06
C ARG A 394 12.08 20.66 -19.09
N ALA A 395 11.36 21.73 -18.76
CA ALA A 395 10.42 22.37 -19.67
C ALA A 395 11.13 22.95 -20.91
N GLN A 396 12.30 23.58 -20.74
CA GLN A 396 13.10 24.08 -21.86
C GLN A 396 13.52 22.96 -22.82
N ALA A 397 14.01 21.84 -22.28
CA ALA A 397 14.37 20.68 -23.09
C ALA A 397 13.17 20.17 -23.91
N LEU A 398 12.02 19.95 -23.26
CA LEU A 398 10.80 19.48 -23.93
C LEU A 398 10.29 20.46 -25.01
N LEU A 399 10.21 21.76 -24.69
CA LEU A 399 9.70 22.76 -25.65
C LEU A 399 10.64 22.94 -26.85
N SER A 400 11.94 22.71 -26.65
CA SER A 400 12.94 22.77 -27.73
C SER A 400 12.80 21.63 -28.76
N GLU A 401 12.12 20.53 -28.42
CA GLU A 401 11.79 19.44 -29.34
C GLU A 401 10.67 19.82 -30.33
N HIS A 402 9.85 20.83 -29.98
CA HIS A 402 8.71 21.28 -30.79
C HIS A 402 8.77 22.78 -31.17
N PRO A 403 9.90 23.29 -31.68
CA PRO A 403 10.13 24.73 -31.77
C PRO A 403 9.21 25.40 -32.79
N GLU A 404 8.97 24.76 -33.94
CA GLU A 404 8.12 25.33 -34.99
C GLU A 404 6.66 25.44 -34.56
N THR A 405 6.14 24.39 -33.91
CA THR A 405 4.75 24.36 -33.44
C THR A 405 4.53 25.38 -32.33
N ILE A 406 5.46 25.49 -31.37
CA ILE A 406 5.37 26.51 -30.32
C ILE A 406 5.41 27.92 -30.90
N LEU A 407 6.30 28.20 -31.86
CA LEU A 407 6.35 29.50 -32.52
C LEU A 407 5.05 29.83 -33.26
N LYS A 408 4.47 28.86 -34.00
CA LYS A 408 3.16 29.04 -34.64
C LYS A 408 2.02 29.24 -33.65
N LEU A 409 2.09 28.61 -32.47
CA LEU A 409 1.09 28.83 -31.42
C LEU A 409 1.16 30.23 -30.81
N CYS A 410 2.34 30.85 -30.81
CA CYS A 410 2.52 32.23 -30.39
C CYS A 410 1.93 33.23 -31.42
N ASP A 411 1.80 32.82 -32.69
CA ASP A 411 1.23 33.67 -33.72
C ASP A 411 -0.24 33.99 -33.41
N GLY A 412 -0.55 35.28 -33.27
CA GLY A 412 -1.90 35.75 -32.94
C GLY A 412 -2.21 35.89 -31.45
N ILE A 413 -1.24 35.70 -30.54
CA ILE A 413 -1.39 36.06 -29.13
C ILE A 413 -1.05 37.54 -28.93
N ALA A 414 -1.94 38.27 -28.26
CA ALA A 414 -1.81 39.72 -28.06
C ALA A 414 -0.76 40.09 -26.99
N ASP A 415 -0.52 39.22 -26.00
CA ASP A 415 0.43 39.46 -24.92
C ASP A 415 1.87 39.21 -25.39
N ARG A 416 2.57 40.29 -25.74
CA ARG A 416 3.95 40.24 -26.27
C ARG A 416 4.97 39.77 -25.23
N TYR A 417 4.80 40.15 -23.97
CA TYR A 417 5.73 39.76 -22.90
C TYR A 417 5.65 38.25 -22.65
N PHE A 418 4.43 37.71 -22.66
CA PHE A 418 4.18 36.27 -22.59
C PHE A 418 4.83 35.51 -23.75
N VAL A 419 4.66 36.00 -24.98
CA VAL A 419 5.24 35.38 -26.19
C VAL A 419 6.76 35.41 -26.15
N GLU A 420 7.36 36.55 -25.77
CA GLU A 420 8.82 36.70 -25.71
C GLU A 420 9.48 35.70 -24.75
N GLN A 421 8.88 35.45 -23.59
CA GLN A 421 9.41 34.48 -22.63
C GLN A 421 9.44 33.05 -23.18
N ILE A 422 8.34 32.61 -23.80
CA ILE A 422 8.26 31.28 -24.40
C ILE A 422 9.24 31.16 -25.58
N GLN A 423 9.32 32.18 -26.43
CA GLN A 423 10.26 32.20 -27.55
C GLN A 423 11.72 32.18 -27.08
N ALA A 424 12.05 32.92 -26.02
CA ALA A 424 13.39 32.91 -25.43
C ALA A 424 13.75 31.52 -24.88
N ALA A 425 12.81 30.85 -24.20
CA ALA A 425 13.02 29.50 -23.69
C ALA A 425 13.29 28.48 -24.80
N VAL A 426 12.52 28.53 -25.90
CA VAL A 426 12.70 27.65 -27.07
C VAL A 426 14.02 27.92 -27.80
N ARG A 427 14.44 29.19 -27.89
CA ARG A 427 15.67 29.58 -28.60
C ARG A 427 16.94 29.36 -27.76
N GLY A 428 16.89 29.60 -26.45
CA GLY A 428 18.03 29.43 -25.54
C GLY A 428 18.53 27.99 -25.43
N ALA A 429 17.65 27.01 -25.68
CA ALA A 429 18.02 25.60 -25.74
C ALA A 429 18.84 25.20 -26.99
N ARG A 430 18.90 26.04 -28.03
CA ARG A 430 19.71 25.78 -29.25
C ARG A 430 21.15 26.24 -29.15
N THR A 431 21.49 27.03 -28.12
CA THR A 431 22.80 27.68 -27.96
C THR A 431 23.71 27.02 -26.93
N ASN A 432 23.21 26.00 -26.22
CA ASN A 432 23.97 25.10 -25.35
C ASN A 432 23.99 23.71 -25.99
#